data_AF-A0A2P5K0D5-F1
#
_entry.id   AF-A0A2P5K0D5-F1
#
_cell.length_a   1.000
_cell.length_b   1.000
_cell.length_c   1.000
_cell.angle_alpha   90.00
_cell.angle_beta   90.00
_cell.angle_gamma   90.00
#
_symmetry.space_group_name_H-M   'P 1'
#
loop_
_entity.id
_entity.type
_entity.pdbx_description
1 polymer ?
#
loop_
_entity_poly.entity_id
_entity_poly.type
_entity_poly.pdbx_seq_one_letter_code
_entity_poly.pdbx_strand_id
1 'polypeptide(L)'
;MDKVIKASLRGIKFRVLASEEMMNIFKDIFRKLNGPKGALQNINLRTTSSISTTYFMIIDSEKVVLQVDDPTDPSNTLAMTKIWDEKLARRIEEKFNEMWDEAKLVEV
;
A
#
# COMPACT_ATOMS: atom_id res chain seq x y z
N MET A 1 9.79 -4.52 0.79
CA MET A 1 8.94 -5.59 1.38
C MET A 1 9.38 -6.06 2.76
N ASP A 2 10.67 -6.29 3.04
CA ASP A 2 11.13 -6.78 4.37
C ASP A 2 10.61 -5.94 5.57
N LYS A 3 10.62 -4.60 5.45
CA LYS A 3 10.08 -3.71 6.50
C LYS A 3 8.57 -3.86 6.73
N VAL A 4 7.78 -4.09 5.67
CA VAL A 4 6.31 -4.28 5.74
C VAL A 4 6.01 -5.61 6.44
N ILE A 5 6.74 -6.67 6.09
CA ILE A 5 6.59 -7.99 6.71
C ILE A 5 6.94 -7.94 8.20
N LYS A 6 8.07 -7.29 8.56
CA LYS A 6 8.47 -7.10 9.96
C LYS A 6 7.48 -6.24 10.75
N ALA A 7 6.84 -5.25 10.13
CA ALA A 7 5.77 -4.48 10.76
C ALA A 7 4.50 -5.32 10.95
N SER A 8 4.12 -6.10 9.93
CA SER A 8 2.98 -7.01 10.01
C SER A 8 3.14 -8.05 11.12
N LEU A 9 4.33 -8.65 11.26
CA LEU A 9 4.64 -9.58 12.36
C LEU A 9 4.55 -8.94 13.75
N ARG A 10 4.62 -7.61 13.84
CA ARG A 10 4.42 -6.85 15.09
C ARG A 10 2.94 -6.47 15.32
N GLY A 11 2.02 -6.95 14.48
CA GLY A 11 0.58 -6.69 14.58
C GLY A 11 0.08 -5.45 13.83
N ILE A 12 0.94 -4.78 13.05
CA ILE A 12 0.51 -3.63 12.24
C ILE A 12 -0.34 -4.12 11.08
N LYS A 13 -1.55 -3.54 10.97
CA LYS A 13 -2.51 -3.85 9.92
C LYS A 13 -2.26 -2.99 8.69
N PHE A 14 -2.23 -3.62 7.52
CA PHE A 14 -2.06 -2.99 6.23
C PHE A 14 -3.32 -3.19 5.39
N ARG A 15 -3.79 -2.11 4.77
CA ARG A 15 -4.76 -2.14 3.67
C ARG A 15 -4.05 -1.62 2.43
N VAL A 16 -3.98 -2.43 1.38
CA VAL A 16 -3.24 -2.10 0.15
C VAL A 16 -4.19 -2.14 -1.03
N LEU A 17 -4.28 -1.00 -1.73
CA LEU A 17 -4.91 -0.90 -3.05
C LEU A 17 -3.82 -0.87 -4.11
N ALA A 18 -3.94 -1.73 -5.11
CA ALA A 18 -2.97 -1.83 -6.19
C ALA A 18 -3.64 -2.25 -7.51
N SER A 19 -2.94 -2.06 -8.64
CA SER A 19 -3.43 -2.51 -9.93
C SER A 19 -3.39 -4.03 -9.97
N GLU A 20 -4.11 -4.65 -10.89
CA GLU A 20 -4.00 -6.09 -11.11
C GLU A 20 -2.55 -6.50 -11.43
N GLU A 21 -1.82 -5.68 -12.20
CA GLU A 21 -0.41 -5.88 -12.49
C GLU A 21 0.45 -5.88 -11.22
N MET A 22 0.36 -4.83 -10.40
CA MET A 22 1.10 -4.74 -9.14
C MET A 22 0.70 -5.85 -8.16
N MET A 23 -0.56 -6.29 -8.20
CA MET A 23 -1.04 -7.39 -7.36
C MET A 23 -0.37 -8.72 -7.71
N ASN A 24 -0.14 -9.00 -8.99
CA ASN A 24 0.57 -10.20 -9.41
C ASN A 24 2.01 -10.22 -8.87
N ILE A 25 2.68 -9.06 -8.88
CA ILE A 25 4.01 -8.89 -8.27
C ILE A 25 3.96 -9.18 -6.76
N PHE A 26 2.96 -8.64 -6.05
CA PHE A 26 2.80 -8.91 -4.63
C PHE A 26 2.57 -10.40 -4.33
N LYS A 27 1.70 -11.07 -5.08
CA LYS A 27 1.44 -12.51 -4.94
C LYS A 27 2.71 -13.34 -5.12
N ASP A 28 3.52 -13.03 -6.13
CA ASP A 28 4.79 -13.72 -6.36
C ASP A 28 5.80 -13.50 -5.23
N ILE A 29 5.87 -12.28 -4.70
CA ILE A 29 6.70 -11.97 -3.53
C ILE A 29 6.23 -12.77 -2.32
N PHE A 30 4.93 -12.76 -2.01
CA PHE A 30 4.38 -13.48 -0.86
C PHE A 30 4.57 -15.00 -0.97
N ARG A 31 4.41 -15.57 -2.17
CA ARG A 31 4.68 -16.98 -2.44
C ARG A 31 6.15 -17.34 -2.22
N LYS A 32 7.09 -16.53 -2.75
CA LYS A 32 8.53 -16.77 -2.60
C LYS A 32 9.02 -16.65 -1.17
N LEU A 33 8.38 -15.81 -0.37
CA LEU A 33 8.78 -15.55 1.00
C LEU A 33 8.43 -16.69 1.96
N ASN A 34 7.69 -17.73 1.54
CA ASN A 34 7.13 -18.77 2.44
C ASN A 34 6.60 -18.11 3.73
N GLY A 35 5.93 -16.96 3.58
CA GLY A 35 5.79 -15.99 4.66
C GLY A 35 5.23 -16.67 5.91
N PRO A 36 5.70 -16.33 7.12
CA PRO A 36 5.09 -16.87 8.33
C PRO A 36 3.59 -16.63 8.19
N LYS A 37 2.76 -17.68 8.27
CA LYS A 37 1.31 -17.57 8.02
C LYS A 37 0.66 -16.37 8.74
N GLY A 38 1.21 -15.96 9.88
CA GLY A 38 0.79 -14.78 10.64
C GLY A 38 1.05 -13.41 9.98
N ALA A 39 2.08 -13.24 9.15
CA ALA A 39 2.38 -11.96 8.50
C ALA A 39 1.37 -11.60 7.39
N LEU A 40 0.75 -12.60 6.76
CA LEU A 40 -0.27 -12.35 5.75
C LEU A 40 -1.62 -11.98 6.38
N GLN A 41 -1.90 -12.42 7.61
CA GLN A 41 -3.16 -12.15 8.30
C GLN A 41 -3.40 -10.66 8.59
N ASN A 42 -2.34 -9.86 8.68
CA ASN A 42 -2.46 -8.42 8.90
C ASN A 42 -2.36 -7.61 7.60
N ILE A 43 -2.32 -8.25 6.43
CA ILE A 43 -2.23 -7.57 5.13
C ILE A 43 -3.47 -7.89 4.31
N ASN A 44 -4.33 -6.89 4.15
CA ASN A 44 -5.51 -6.97 3.27
C ASN A 44 -5.18 -6.33 1.92
N LEU A 45 -5.42 -7.07 0.85
CA LEU A 45 -5.16 -6.63 -0.52
C LEU A 45 -6.48 -6.49 -1.29
N ARG A 46 -6.64 -5.36 -2.02
CA ARG A 46 -7.73 -5.16 -2.97
C ARG A 46 -7.20 -4.59 -4.28
N THR A 47 -7.82 -4.95 -5.40
CA THR A 47 -7.48 -4.43 -6.72
C THR A 47 -8.43 -3.35 -7.16
N THR A 48 -7.89 -2.31 -7.80
CA THR A 48 -8.66 -1.24 -8.42
C THR A 48 -8.10 -0.90 -9.79
N SER A 49 -8.99 -0.59 -10.74
CA SER A 49 -8.62 -0.08 -12.07
C SER A 49 -8.40 1.43 -12.08
N SER A 50 -8.77 2.13 -11.00
CA SER A 50 -8.74 3.58 -10.86
C SER A 50 -7.47 4.04 -10.13
N ILE A 51 -6.30 3.77 -10.71
CA ILE A 51 -5.03 4.14 -10.07
C ILE A 51 -4.49 5.44 -10.63
N SER A 52 -4.40 6.42 -9.75
CA SER A 52 -3.61 7.64 -9.96
C SER A 52 -2.14 7.27 -10.11
N THR A 53 -1.42 7.99 -10.97
CA THR A 53 0.04 7.86 -11.15
C THR A 53 0.86 8.24 -9.91
N THR A 54 0.21 8.70 -8.84
CA THR A 54 0.88 9.08 -7.58
C THR A 54 0.62 8.05 -6.49
N TYR A 55 1.70 7.47 -5.99
CA TYR A 55 1.66 6.57 -4.84
C TYR A 55 1.56 7.36 -3.54
N PHE A 56 0.66 6.94 -2.64
CA PHE A 56 0.58 7.47 -1.31
C PHE A 56 0.45 6.36 -0.26
N MET A 57 0.90 6.67 0.96
CA MET A 57 0.72 5.84 2.15
C MET A 57 0.24 6.71 3.29
N ILE A 58 -0.72 6.19 4.04
CA ILE A 58 -1.23 6.81 5.27
C ILE A 58 -0.74 5.96 6.44
N ILE A 59 -0.21 6.60 7.47
CA ILE A 59 0.27 5.93 8.69
C ILE A 59 -0.45 6.55 9.88
N ASP A 60 -1.16 5.69 10.62
CA ASP A 60 -1.87 6.00 11.86
C ASP A 60 -2.84 7.19 11.77
N SER A 61 -3.35 7.50 10.57
CA SER A 61 -4.21 8.67 10.28
C SER A 61 -3.60 10.02 10.68
N GLU A 62 -2.28 10.08 10.87
CA GLU A 62 -1.52 11.28 11.28
C GLU A 62 -0.52 11.73 10.21
N LYS A 63 -0.05 10.79 9.38
CA LYS A 63 1.05 11.03 8.45
C LYS A 63 0.74 10.50 7.07
N VAL A 64 1.13 11.29 6.08
CA VAL A 64 1.05 10.92 4.67
C VAL A 64 2.46 10.88 4.09
N VAL A 65 2.75 9.80 3.38
CA VAL A 65 3.93 9.69 2.54
C VAL A 65 3.47 9.77 1.10
N LEU A 66 4.00 10.72 0.34
CA LEU A 66 3.81 10.81 -1.11
C LEU A 66 5.09 10.40 -1.79
N GLN A 67 4.99 9.53 -2.78
CA GLN A 67 6.10 9.07 -3.60
C GLN A 67 5.82 9.41 -5.06
N VAL A 68 6.83 9.96 -5.72
CA VAL A 68 6.84 10.18 -7.16
C VAL A 68 7.96 9.33 -7.74
N ASP A 69 7.61 8.51 -8.73
CA ASP A 69 8.56 7.66 -9.44
C ASP A 69 9.35 8.50 -10.46
N ASP A 70 10.56 8.03 -10.80
CA ASP A 70 11.40 8.66 -11.81
C ASP A 70 10.78 8.48 -13.20
N PRO A 71 10.45 9.57 -13.92
CA PRO A 71 9.85 9.47 -15.24
C PRO A 71 10.83 8.90 -16.29
N THR A 72 12.13 8.90 -16.02
CA THR A 72 13.17 8.31 -16.88
C THR A 72 13.45 6.84 -16.57
N ASP A 73 13.11 6.40 -15.36
CA ASP A 73 13.20 5.01 -14.91
C ASP A 73 12.16 4.72 -13.81
N PRO A 74 10.94 4.28 -14.16
CA PRO A 74 9.86 4.06 -13.20
C PRO A 74 10.14 3.00 -12.13
N SER A 75 11.23 2.24 -12.26
CA SER A 75 11.67 1.31 -11.22
C SER A 75 12.33 2.01 -10.03
N ASN A 76 12.67 3.30 -10.18
CA ASN A 76 13.32 4.13 -9.17
C ASN A 76 12.39 5.23 -8.64
N THR A 77 12.58 5.58 -7.38
CA THR A 77 11.90 6.73 -6.75
C THR A 77 12.65 8.02 -7.07
N LEU A 78 11.98 8.99 -7.69
CA LEU A 78 12.53 10.34 -7.91
C LEU A 78 12.54 11.15 -6.62
N ALA A 79 11.41 11.18 -5.93
CA ALA A 79 11.21 11.99 -4.75
C ALA A 79 10.20 11.35 -3.80
N MET A 80 10.39 11.60 -2.51
CA MET A 80 9.45 11.20 -1.47
C MET A 80 9.31 12.33 -0.46
N THR A 81 8.08 12.71 -0.13
CA THR A 81 7.80 13.67 0.92
C THR A 81 6.98 13.03 2.03
N LYS A 82 7.27 13.42 3.27
CA LYS A 82 6.54 12.97 4.46
C LYS A 82 5.88 14.18 5.09
N ILE A 83 4.57 14.13 5.24
CA ILE A 83 3.76 15.22 5.76
C ILE A 83 3.13 14.75 7.06
N TRP A 84 3.42 15.47 8.14
CA TRP A 84 2.77 15.30 9.44
C TRP A 84 1.66 16.34 9.54
N ASP A 85 0.46 15.94 9.15
CA ASP A 85 -0.74 16.77 9.16
C ASP A 85 -1.95 15.84 9.26
N GLU A 86 -2.55 15.80 10.45
CA GLU A 86 -3.71 14.94 10.73
C GLU A 86 -4.91 15.27 9.85
N LYS A 87 -5.13 16.55 9.52
CA LYS A 87 -6.27 16.96 8.69
C LYS A 87 -6.07 16.48 7.26
N LEU A 88 -4.86 16.57 6.74
CA LEU A 88 -4.51 16.01 5.44
C LEU A 88 -4.63 14.49 5.44
N ALA A 89 -4.10 13.82 6.46
CA ALA A 89 -4.11 12.36 6.58
C ALA A 89 -5.54 11.82 6.61
N ARG A 90 -6.44 12.41 7.41
CA ARG A 90 -7.85 12.04 7.44
C ARG A 90 -8.55 12.23 6.10
N ARG A 91 -8.33 13.37 5.43
CA ARG A 91 -8.93 13.63 4.11
C ARG A 91 -8.49 12.60 3.06
N ILE A 92 -7.21 12.22 3.06
CA ILE A 92 -6.70 11.20 2.14
C ILE A 92 -7.19 9.81 2.55
N GLU A 93 -7.36 9.54 3.85
CA GLU A 93 -7.94 8.30 4.35
C GLU A 93 -9.42 8.13 3.96
N GLU A 94 -10.22 9.19 4.05
CA GLU A 94 -11.59 9.20 3.56
C GLU A 94 -11.63 8.80 2.08
N LYS A 95 -10.76 9.41 1.26
CA LYS A 95 -10.69 9.07 -0.16
C LYS A 95 -10.22 7.63 -0.40
N PHE A 96 -9.25 7.17 0.38
CA PHE A 96 -8.79 5.77 0.35
C PHE A 96 -9.93 4.81 0.69
N ASN A 97 -10.75 5.12 1.71
CA ASN A 97 -11.87 4.28 2.11
C ASN A 97 -12.96 4.20 1.03
N GLU A 98 -13.29 5.32 0.36
CA GLU A 98 -14.19 5.31 -0.80
C GLU A 98 -13.68 4.35 -1.89
N MET A 99 -12.40 4.49 -2.27
CA MET A 99 -11.78 3.61 -3.27
C MET A 99 -11.71 2.16 -2.80
N TRP A 100 -11.50 1.94 -1.50
CA TRP A 100 -11.40 0.63 -0.89
C TRP A 100 -12.72 -0.13 -0.99
N ASP A 101 -13.83 0.55 -0.72
CA ASP A 101 -15.17 -0.05 -0.72
C ASP A 101 -15.63 -0.44 -2.13
N GLU A 102 -15.18 0.29 -3.16
CA GLU A 102 -15.42 -0.03 -4.57
C GLU A 102 -14.47 -1.10 -5.13
N ALA A 103 -13.33 -1.32 -4.47
CA ALA A 103 -12.28 -2.20 -4.96
C ALA A 103 -12.63 -3.69 -4.83
N LYS A 104 -12.13 -4.49 -5.78
CA LYS A 104 -12.33 -5.94 -5.79
C LYS A 104 -11.45 -6.61 -4.74
N LEU A 105 -12.03 -7.50 -3.95
CA LEU A 105 -11.26 -8.32 -3.01
C LEU A 105 -10.34 -9.28 -3.76
N VAL A 106 -9.09 -9.32 -3.36
CA VAL A 106 -8.13 -10.31 -3.85
C VAL A 106 -7.96 -11.37 -2.78
N GLU A 107 -8.33 -12.61 -3.10
CA GLU A 107 -7.92 -13.76 -2.29
C GLU A 107 -6.40 -13.95 -2.48
N VAL A 108 -5.66 -13.91 -1.37
CA VAL A 108 -4.21 -14.05 -1.27
C VAL A 108 -3.87 -15.41 -0.67
#